data_AF-A0A944RBE3-F1
#
_entry.id   AF-A0A944RBE3-F1
#
_cell.length_a   1.000
_cell.length_b   1.000
_cell.length_c   1.000
_cell.angle_alpha   90.00
_cell.angle_beta   90.00
_cell.angle_gamma   90.00
#
_symmetry.space_group_name_H-M   'P 1'
#
loop_
_entity.id
_entity.type
_entity.pdbx_description
1 polymer ?
#
loop_
_entity_poly.entity_id
_entity_poly.type
_entity_poly.pdbx_seq_one_letter_code
_entity_poly.pdbx_strand_id
1 'polypeptide(L)'
;MLREALELTSILSDNKLSVCFSLLMGFYHMASAIFSKMSLRQFSWISILFCILGDISISGHIYSRFNQFDLFRDTYGQVIRIIGHDPSIFPPEFVREQFGLMMQMLATMLILFIIMHICIYLFYYFKKRVARGYIILLCWLAIPGTFFLFIASLGSGSWLGHYFLLQTFFYLFALLGIKYFYRKPSEMSERPGETLPDRPMGE
;
A
#
# COMPACT_ATOMS: atom_id res chain seq x y z
N MET A 1 -0.13 22.38 -21.18
CA MET A 1 -0.70 21.06 -21.54
C MET A 1 0.04 20.31 -22.64
N LEU A 2 -0.05 20.63 -23.95
CA LEU A 2 0.65 19.84 -24.99
C LEU A 2 2.19 19.92 -24.88
N ARG A 3 2.72 21.07 -24.46
CA ARG A 3 4.15 21.31 -24.24
C ARG A 3 4.70 20.59 -22.99
N GLU A 4 3.91 20.52 -21.93
CA GLU A 4 4.25 19.77 -20.69
C GLU A 4 4.13 18.25 -20.91
N ALA A 5 3.19 17.80 -21.74
CA ALA A 5 3.09 16.41 -22.18
C ALA A 5 4.25 16.01 -23.12
N LEU A 6 4.77 16.96 -23.92
CA LEU A 6 5.97 16.81 -24.74
C LEU A 6 7.27 16.83 -23.92
N GLU A 7 7.32 17.59 -22.83
CA GLU A 7 8.43 17.51 -21.87
C GLU A 7 8.40 16.22 -21.04
N LEU A 8 7.22 15.74 -20.64
CA LEU A 8 7.08 14.43 -20.00
C LEU A 8 7.49 13.28 -20.92
N THR A 9 7.16 13.36 -22.22
CA THR A 9 7.58 12.35 -23.21
C THR A 9 9.06 12.48 -23.60
N SER A 10 9.66 13.68 -23.59
CA SER A 10 11.12 13.84 -23.80
C SER A 10 11.95 13.42 -22.57
N ILE A 11 11.39 13.54 -21.37
CA ILE A 11 11.97 13.00 -20.13
C ILE A 11 11.95 11.46 -20.12
N LEU A 12 10.96 10.85 -20.76
CA LEU A 12 10.82 9.40 -21.04
C LEU A 12 11.65 8.97 -22.26
N SER A 13 12.93 9.34 -22.29
CA SER A 13 13.93 8.74 -23.18
C SER A 13 13.97 7.22 -23.01
N ASP A 14 14.14 6.47 -24.12
CA ASP A 14 14.29 5.00 -24.17
C ASP A 14 15.25 4.44 -23.09
N ASN A 15 16.27 5.21 -22.72
CA ASN A 15 17.23 4.82 -21.69
C ASN A 15 16.61 4.75 -20.28
N LYS A 16 15.68 5.62 -19.91
CA LYS A 16 15.07 5.59 -18.57
C LYS A 16 14.03 4.49 -18.42
N LEU A 17 13.25 4.24 -19.48
CA LEU A 17 12.30 3.14 -19.49
C LEU A 17 13.02 1.79 -19.43
N SER A 18 14.12 1.65 -20.18
CA SER A 18 15.00 0.48 -20.16
C SER A 18 15.62 0.25 -18.77
N VAL A 19 16.07 1.30 -18.09
CA VAL A 19 16.58 1.21 -16.71
C VAL A 19 15.48 0.77 -15.74
N CYS A 20 14.28 1.35 -15.81
CA CYS A 20 13.16 0.97 -14.95
C CYS A 20 12.75 -0.50 -15.17
N PHE A 21 12.68 -0.93 -16.42
CA PHE A 21 12.41 -2.32 -16.78
C PHE A 21 13.49 -3.27 -16.25
N SER A 22 14.76 -2.90 -16.40
CA SER A 22 15.91 -3.68 -15.89
C SER A 22 15.89 -3.81 -14.37
N LEU A 23 15.54 -2.75 -13.64
CA LEU A 23 15.38 -2.77 -12.20
C LEU A 23 14.22 -3.68 -11.77
N LEU A 24 13.08 -3.60 -12.47
CA LEU A 24 11.91 -4.45 -12.19
C LEU A 24 12.24 -5.93 -12.43
N MET A 25 12.92 -6.24 -13.54
CA MET A 25 13.36 -7.60 -13.86
C MET A 25 14.39 -8.10 -12.85
N GLY A 26 15.36 -7.27 -12.45
CA GLY A 26 16.32 -7.59 -11.41
C GLY A 26 15.63 -7.93 -10.07
N PHE A 27 14.66 -7.11 -9.67
CA PHE A 27 13.85 -7.38 -8.48
C PHE A 27 13.05 -8.68 -8.60
N TYR A 28 12.44 -8.94 -9.76
CA TYR A 28 11.71 -10.19 -10.02
C TYR A 28 12.62 -11.42 -9.89
N HIS A 29 13.81 -11.39 -10.46
CA HIS A 29 14.78 -12.48 -10.35
C HIS A 29 15.22 -12.71 -8.90
N MET A 30 15.53 -11.63 -8.18
CA MET A 30 15.85 -11.69 -6.75
C MET A 30 14.70 -12.30 -5.93
N ALA A 31 13.47 -11.80 -6.12
CA ALA A 31 12.29 -12.29 -5.42
C ALA A 31 12.04 -13.78 -5.71
N SER A 32 12.16 -14.20 -6.98
CA SER A 32 12.03 -15.60 -7.38
C SER A 32 13.06 -16.52 -6.69
N ALA A 33 14.31 -16.08 -6.58
CA ALA A 33 15.35 -16.81 -5.87
C ALA A 33 15.11 -16.91 -4.36
N ILE A 34 14.40 -15.94 -3.77
CA ILE A 34 13.96 -15.99 -2.37
C ILE A 34 12.79 -16.96 -2.23
N PHE A 35 11.81 -16.90 -3.14
CA PHE A 35 10.63 -17.77 -3.11
C PHE A 35 10.98 -19.24 -3.23
N SER A 36 11.96 -19.60 -4.07
CA SER A 36 12.40 -20.99 -4.22
C SER A 36 12.99 -21.62 -2.96
N LYS A 37 13.43 -20.78 -2.00
CA LYS A 37 13.98 -21.21 -0.71
C LYS A 37 12.98 -21.09 0.45
N MET A 38 11.73 -20.74 0.15
CA MET A 38 10.72 -20.39 1.15
C MET A 38 9.49 -21.28 1.01
N SER A 39 8.94 -21.73 2.13
CA SER A 39 7.64 -22.42 2.14
C SER A 39 6.47 -21.44 2.01
N LEU A 40 5.32 -21.93 1.51
CA LEU A 40 4.09 -21.13 1.43
C LEU A 40 3.68 -20.53 2.80
N ARG A 41 3.95 -21.24 3.90
CA ARG A 41 3.62 -20.78 5.26
C ARG A 41 4.50 -19.60 5.66
N GLN A 42 5.81 -19.68 5.43
CA GLN A 42 6.74 -18.57 5.68
C GLN A 42 6.38 -17.35 4.81
N PHE A 43 6.10 -17.58 3.52
CA PHE A 43 5.68 -16.53 2.60
C PHE A 43 4.40 -15.82 3.08
N SER A 44 3.40 -16.59 3.53
CA SER A 44 2.14 -16.03 4.03
C SER A 44 2.36 -15.12 5.23
N TRP A 45 3.21 -15.52 6.19
CA TRP A 45 3.58 -14.69 7.33
C TRP A 45 4.31 -13.40 6.93
N ILE A 46 5.31 -13.51 6.05
CA ILE A 46 6.08 -12.35 5.58
C ILE A 46 5.18 -11.37 4.83
N SER A 47 4.28 -11.88 3.98
CA SER A 47 3.32 -11.04 3.24
C SER A 47 2.38 -10.30 4.18
N ILE A 48 1.87 -10.98 5.21
CA ILE A 48 1.02 -10.35 6.23
C ILE A 48 1.80 -9.26 6.96
N LEU A 49 3.04 -9.55 7.39
CA LEU A 49 3.88 -8.56 8.06
C LEU A 49 4.10 -7.31 7.20
N PHE A 50 4.44 -7.51 5.93
CA PHE A 50 4.63 -6.41 4.98
C PHE A 50 3.36 -5.57 4.79
N CYS A 51 2.18 -6.21 4.71
CA CYS A 51 0.93 -5.47 4.60
C CYS A 51 0.60 -4.71 5.89
N ILE A 52 0.78 -5.32 7.07
CA ILE A 52 0.56 -4.65 8.37
C ILE A 52 1.47 -3.42 8.53
N LEU A 53 2.75 -3.54 8.18
CA LEU A 53 3.68 -2.41 8.23
C LEU A 53 3.19 -1.26 7.33
N GLY A 54 2.67 -1.58 6.16
CA GLY A 54 2.10 -0.59 5.26
C GLY A 54 0.84 0.07 5.81
N ASP A 55 -0.07 -0.71 6.38
CA ASP A 55 -1.30 -0.19 7.00
C ASP A 55 -1.00 0.78 8.15
N ILE A 56 -0.08 0.41 9.05
CA ILE A 56 0.33 1.25 10.18
C ILE A 56 0.94 2.55 9.66
N SER A 57 1.83 2.48 8.68
CA SER A 57 2.50 3.66 8.16
C SER A 57 1.57 4.58 7.36
N ILE A 58 0.67 4.03 6.54
CA ILE A 58 -0.32 4.81 5.81
C ILE A 58 -1.30 5.46 6.81
N SER A 59 -1.81 4.71 7.78
CA SER A 59 -2.73 5.23 8.80
C SER A 59 -2.08 6.32 9.64
N GLY A 60 -0.84 6.10 10.08
CA GLY A 60 -0.05 7.09 10.81
C GLY A 60 0.23 8.34 9.98
N HIS A 61 0.53 8.18 8.68
CA HIS A 61 0.71 9.31 7.77
C HIS A 61 -0.57 10.13 7.61
N ILE A 62 -1.71 9.47 7.36
CA ILE A 62 -3.02 10.13 7.26
C ILE A 62 -3.30 10.88 8.56
N TYR A 63 -3.22 10.21 9.71
CA TYR A 63 -3.47 10.86 11.00
C TYR A 63 -2.58 12.09 11.21
N SER A 64 -1.28 11.97 10.96
CA SER A 64 -0.33 13.08 11.11
C SER A 64 -0.60 14.25 10.14
N ARG A 65 -1.13 13.99 8.94
CA ARG A 65 -1.47 15.03 7.97
C ARG A 65 -2.70 15.83 8.38
N PHE A 66 -3.70 15.17 8.97
CA PHE A 66 -4.93 15.83 9.43
C PHE A 66 -4.81 16.42 10.84
N ASN A 67 -3.87 15.94 11.65
CA ASN A 67 -3.61 16.45 13.00
C ASN A 67 -2.84 17.79 12.99
N GLN A 68 -3.36 18.78 12.27
CA GLN A 68 -2.79 20.11 12.12
C GLN A 68 -3.88 21.16 12.38
N PHE A 69 -4.04 21.55 13.64
CA PHE A 69 -5.11 22.47 14.06
C PHE A 69 -5.03 23.82 13.34
N ASP A 70 -3.82 24.39 13.18
CA ASP A 70 -3.66 25.67 12.49
C ASP A 70 -4.09 25.60 11.02
N LEU A 71 -3.69 24.54 10.31
CA LEU A 71 -4.11 24.32 8.92
C LEU A 71 -5.63 24.14 8.82
N PHE A 72 -6.23 23.39 9.75
CA PHE A 72 -7.67 23.23 9.84
C PHE A 72 -8.37 24.57 10.06
N ARG A 73 -7.90 25.37 11.03
CA ARG A 73 -8.46 26.69 11.34
C ARG A 73 -8.39 27.63 10.14
N ASP A 74 -7.26 27.65 9.45
CA ASP A 74 -7.05 28.51 8.28
C ASP A 74 -7.96 28.09 7.12
N THR A 75 -8.08 26.78 6.87
CA THR A 75 -8.99 26.22 5.85
C THR A 75 -10.44 26.52 6.18
N TYR A 76 -10.84 26.33 7.45
CA TYR A 76 -12.17 26.63 7.94
C TYR A 76 -12.51 28.11 7.72
N GLY A 77 -11.60 29.01 8.11
CA GLY A 77 -11.77 30.45 7.91
C GLY A 77 -11.90 30.84 6.43
N GLN A 78 -11.15 30.20 5.53
CA GLN A 78 -11.28 30.42 4.08
C GLN A 78 -12.66 29.98 3.57
N VAL A 79 -13.16 28.82 3.98
CA VAL A 79 -14.48 28.32 3.58
C VAL A 79 -15.59 29.26 4.06
N ILE A 80 -15.54 29.72 5.31
CA ILE A 80 -16.53 30.66 5.85
C ILE A 80 -16.53 32.00 5.08
N ARG A 81 -15.34 32.51 4.71
CA ARG A 81 -15.22 33.72 3.87
C ARG A 81 -15.82 33.53 2.48
N ILE A 82 -15.61 32.36 1.85
CA ILE A 82 -16.19 32.05 0.54
C ILE A 82 -17.72 32.05 0.59
N ILE A 83 -18.31 31.65 1.72
CA ILE A 83 -19.76 31.63 1.94
C ILE A 83 -20.29 33.03 2.34
N GLY A 84 -19.41 34.03 2.48
CA GLY A 84 -19.80 35.43 2.73
C GLY A 84 -19.96 35.80 4.20
N HIS A 85 -19.43 34.99 5.12
CA HIS A 85 -19.47 35.27 6.55
C HIS A 85 -18.08 35.66 7.09
N ASP A 86 -18.07 36.45 8.17
CA ASP A 86 -16.86 36.71 8.94
C ASP A 86 -16.47 35.45 9.73
N PRO A 87 -15.25 34.89 9.59
CA PRO A 87 -14.77 33.77 10.40
C PRO A 87 -14.89 33.99 11.91
N SER A 88 -14.91 35.23 12.39
CA SER A 88 -15.11 35.54 13.82
C SER A 88 -16.53 35.30 14.32
N ILE A 89 -17.48 34.95 13.44
CA ILE A 89 -18.86 34.61 13.82
C ILE A 89 -18.92 33.34 14.70
N PHE A 90 -17.94 32.45 14.56
CA PHE A 90 -17.82 31.25 15.36
C PHE A 90 -16.83 31.47 16.51
N PRO A 91 -17.21 31.19 17.77
CA PRO A 91 -16.29 31.22 18.90
C PRO A 91 -15.09 30.30 18.65
N PRO A 92 -13.87 30.66 19.08
CA PRO A 92 -12.69 29.82 18.95
C PRO A 92 -12.87 28.41 19.55
N GLU A 93 -13.67 28.30 20.60
CA GLU A 93 -14.03 27.05 21.26
C GLU A 93 -14.82 26.12 20.32
N PHE A 94 -15.77 26.67 19.56
CA PHE A 94 -16.56 25.90 18.60
C PHE A 94 -15.68 25.30 17.50
N VAL A 95 -14.74 26.08 16.95
CA VAL A 95 -13.81 25.59 15.92
C VAL A 95 -12.89 24.50 16.47
N ARG A 96 -12.46 24.64 17.74
CA ARG A 96 -11.65 23.62 18.42
C ARG A 96 -12.43 22.33 18.67
N GLU A 97 -13.67 22.41 19.11
CA GLU A 97 -14.55 21.24 19.29
C GLU A 97 -14.79 20.53 17.95
N GLN A 98 -15.01 21.29 16.88
CA GLN A 98 -15.21 20.72 15.55
C GLN A 98 -13.96 19.99 15.03
N PHE A 99 -12.77 20.53 15.28
CA PHE A 99 -11.51 19.83 15.02
C PHE A 99 -11.38 18.55 15.86
N GLY A 100 -11.73 18.62 17.15
CA GLY A 100 -11.69 17.46 18.05
C GLY A 100 -12.60 16.33 17.57
N LEU A 101 -13.83 16.65 17.19
CA LEU A 101 -14.78 15.69 16.61
C LEU A 101 -14.24 15.08 15.31
N MET A 102 -13.70 15.90 14.40
CA MET A 102 -13.08 15.43 13.16
C MET A 102 -11.93 14.45 13.45
N MET A 103 -11.04 14.78 14.38
CA MET A 103 -9.90 13.94 14.73
C MET A 103 -10.34 12.63 15.42
N GLN A 104 -11.36 12.67 16.26
CA GLN A 104 -11.92 11.47 16.89
C GLN A 104 -12.58 10.54 15.86
N MET A 105 -13.33 11.10 14.90
CA MET A 105 -13.91 10.34 13.80
C MET A 105 -12.82 9.72 12.93
N LEU A 106 -11.78 10.48 12.57
CA LEU A 106 -10.65 9.98 11.82
C LEU A 106 -9.94 8.84 12.54
N ALA A 107 -9.62 9.00 13.83
CA ALA A 107 -8.99 7.97 14.64
C ALA A 107 -9.85 6.69 14.69
N THR A 108 -11.17 6.84 14.86
CA THR A 108 -12.11 5.70 14.88
C THR A 108 -12.12 4.97 13.54
N MET A 109 -12.17 5.70 12.42
CA MET A 109 -12.12 5.11 11.08
C MET A 109 -10.81 4.35 10.84
N LEU A 110 -9.67 4.92 11.24
CA LEU A 110 -8.36 4.26 11.11
C LEU A 110 -8.26 3.01 11.98
N ILE A 111 -8.78 3.03 13.21
CA ILE A 111 -8.81 1.84 14.08
C ILE A 111 -9.68 0.73 13.45
N LEU A 112 -10.87 1.07 12.96
CA LEU A 112 -11.76 0.10 12.30
C LEU A 112 -11.12 -0.46 11.03
N PHE A 113 -10.42 0.37 10.25
CA PHE A 113 -9.65 -0.05 9.09
C PHE A 113 -8.58 -1.10 9.47
N ILE A 114 -7.78 -0.85 10.51
CA ILE A 114 -6.77 -1.81 11.00
C ILE A 114 -7.41 -3.12 11.46
N ILE A 115 -8.51 -3.06 12.22
CA ILE A 115 -9.23 -4.26 12.67
C ILE A 115 -9.72 -5.09 11.49
N MET A 116 -10.33 -4.44 10.48
CA MET A 116 -10.79 -5.11 9.26
C MET A 116 -9.64 -5.82 8.54
N HIS A 117 -8.49 -5.16 8.40
CA HIS A 117 -7.31 -5.74 7.76
C HIS A 117 -6.74 -6.93 8.55
N ILE A 118 -6.67 -6.84 9.88
CA ILE A 118 -6.27 -7.97 10.74
C ILE A 118 -7.17 -9.18 10.49
N CYS A 119 -8.50 -9.00 10.43
CA CYS A 119 -9.44 -10.08 10.11
C CYS A 119 -9.16 -10.70 8.74
N ILE A 120 -8.86 -9.88 7.73
CA ILE A 120 -8.52 -10.35 6.39
C ILE A 120 -7.19 -11.12 6.40
N TYR A 121 -6.19 -10.68 7.14
CA TYR A 121 -4.91 -11.37 7.29
C TYR A 121 -5.06 -12.73 7.95
N LEU A 122 -5.92 -12.84 8.97
CA LEU A 122 -6.27 -14.13 9.56
C LEU A 122 -6.89 -15.06 8.51
N PHE A 123 -7.87 -14.59 7.74
CA PHE A 123 -8.48 -15.40 6.67
C PHE A 123 -7.50 -15.76 5.55
N TYR A 124 -6.57 -14.87 5.23
CA TYR A 124 -5.50 -15.15 4.27
C TYR A 124 -4.56 -16.22 4.80
N TYR A 125 -4.20 -16.18 6.08
CA TYR A 125 -3.41 -17.22 6.74
C TYR A 125 -4.11 -18.59 6.71
N PHE A 126 -5.43 -18.62 6.91
CA PHE A 126 -6.27 -19.82 6.72
C PHE A 126 -6.55 -20.18 5.25
N LYS A 127 -5.80 -19.60 4.30
CA LYS A 127 -5.84 -19.89 2.87
C LYS A 127 -7.22 -19.69 2.22
N LYS A 128 -8.05 -18.78 2.76
CA LYS A 128 -9.37 -18.48 2.17
C LYS A 128 -9.20 -17.75 0.83
N ARG A 129 -9.88 -18.24 -0.22
CA ARG A 129 -9.76 -17.72 -1.60
C ARG A 129 -10.13 -16.23 -1.70
N VAL A 130 -11.17 -15.81 -0.98
CA VAL A 130 -11.64 -14.41 -0.99
C VAL A 130 -10.59 -13.48 -0.38
N ALA A 131 -10.01 -13.86 0.77
CA ALA A 131 -8.96 -13.08 1.42
C ALA A 131 -7.72 -12.93 0.54
N ARG A 132 -7.32 -13.98 -0.20
CA ARG A 132 -6.24 -13.86 -1.20
C ARG A 132 -6.58 -12.86 -2.30
N GLY A 133 -7.81 -12.88 -2.83
CA GLY A 133 -8.26 -11.90 -3.81
C GLY A 133 -8.19 -10.47 -3.27
N TYR A 134 -8.57 -10.29 -2.01
CA TYR A 134 -8.45 -9.01 -1.32
C TYR A 134 -7.00 -8.55 -1.22
N ILE A 135 -6.06 -9.41 -0.78
CA ILE A 135 -4.64 -9.04 -0.67
C ILE A 135 -4.04 -8.66 -2.03
N ILE A 136 -4.42 -9.34 -3.10
CA ILE A 136 -4.01 -8.98 -4.46
C ILE A 136 -4.50 -7.57 -4.80
N LEU A 137 -5.78 -7.27 -4.55
CA LEU A 137 -6.36 -5.95 -4.80
C LEU A 137 -5.69 -4.87 -3.94
N LEU A 138 -5.46 -5.16 -2.65
CA LEU A 138 -4.73 -4.30 -1.73
C LEU A 138 -3.35 -3.96 -2.28
N CYS A 139 -2.56 -4.96 -2.70
CA CYS A 139 -1.23 -4.73 -3.25
C CYS A 139 -1.29 -3.92 -4.55
N TRP A 140 -2.25 -4.22 -5.45
CA TRP A 140 -2.42 -3.47 -6.70
C TRP A 140 -2.74 -1.99 -6.49
N LEU A 141 -3.50 -1.65 -5.45
CA LEU A 141 -3.79 -0.26 -5.09
C LEU A 141 -2.64 0.38 -4.31
N ALA A 142 -2.03 -0.38 -3.40
CA ALA A 142 -1.01 0.14 -2.50
C ALA A 142 0.32 0.41 -3.21
N ILE A 143 0.73 -0.40 -4.19
CA ILE A 143 1.96 -0.17 -4.98
C ILE A 143 1.99 1.24 -5.60
N PRO A 144 1.02 1.64 -6.45
CA PRO A 144 1.01 3.00 -7.00
C PRO A 144 0.80 4.04 -5.90
N GLY A 145 -0.04 3.77 -4.90
CA GLY A 145 -0.28 4.68 -3.78
C GLY A 145 0.99 5.05 -3.01
N THR A 146 1.75 4.06 -2.55
CA THR A 146 3.01 4.29 -1.82
C THR A 146 4.09 4.85 -2.73
N PHE A 147 4.12 4.49 -4.00
CA PHE A 147 5.05 5.09 -4.96
C PHE A 147 4.78 6.59 -5.16
N PHE A 148 3.51 7.00 -5.30
CA PHE A 148 3.16 8.42 -5.38
C PHE A 148 3.45 9.17 -4.07
N LEU A 149 3.22 8.55 -2.92
CA LEU A 149 3.60 9.14 -1.62
C LEU A 149 5.12 9.34 -1.50
N PHE A 150 5.93 8.43 -2.05
CA PHE A 150 7.38 8.62 -2.15
C PHE A 150 7.72 9.83 -3.03
N ILE A 151 7.17 9.91 -4.25
CA ILE A 151 7.39 11.04 -5.16
C ILE A 151 7.02 12.37 -4.49
N ALA A 152 5.84 12.43 -3.87
CA ALA A 152 5.37 13.62 -3.15
C ALA A 152 6.28 14.01 -1.97
N SER A 153 7.08 13.07 -1.46
CA SER A 153 7.99 13.29 -0.33
C SER A 153 9.43 13.63 -0.75
N LEU A 154 9.81 13.47 -2.02
CA LEU A 154 11.19 13.68 -2.51
C LEU A 154 11.72 15.10 -2.24
N GLY A 155 10.86 16.12 -2.28
CA GLY A 155 11.25 17.50 -2.00
C GLY A 155 11.34 17.86 -0.51
N SER A 156 10.88 16.99 0.39
CA SER A 156 10.79 17.29 1.82
C SER A 156 12.02 16.85 2.63
N GLY A 157 12.92 16.05 2.03
CA GLY A 157 14.05 15.43 2.75
C GLY A 157 13.63 14.43 3.84
N SER A 158 12.34 14.11 3.95
CA SER A 158 11.81 13.26 5.02
C SER A 158 12.18 11.80 4.81
N TRP A 159 12.63 11.14 5.88
CA TRP A 159 12.89 9.69 5.90
C TRP A 159 11.63 8.87 5.57
N LEU A 160 10.45 9.41 5.86
CA LEU A 160 9.16 8.80 5.52
C LEU A 160 8.99 8.57 4.00
N GLY A 161 9.56 9.44 3.17
CA GLY A 161 9.53 9.27 1.72
C GLY A 161 10.24 7.98 1.30
N HIS A 162 11.46 7.77 1.78
CA HIS A 162 12.24 6.57 1.51
C HIS A 162 11.55 5.30 2.05
N TYR A 163 10.88 5.40 3.20
CA TYR A 163 10.07 4.31 3.72
C TYR A 163 8.92 3.93 2.78
N PHE A 164 8.22 4.89 2.17
CA PHE A 164 7.15 4.58 1.20
C PHE A 164 7.69 3.91 -0.07
N LEU A 165 8.91 4.25 -0.50
CA LEU A 165 9.58 3.51 -1.57
C LEU A 165 9.85 2.06 -1.17
N LEU A 166 10.40 1.83 0.03
CA LEU A 166 10.62 0.47 0.55
C LEU A 166 9.29 -0.31 0.65
N GLN A 167 8.23 0.33 1.14
CA GLN A 167 6.91 -0.26 1.26
C GLN A 167 6.33 -0.65 -0.12
N THR A 168 6.64 0.10 -1.17
CA THR A 168 6.28 -0.24 -2.56
C THR A 168 6.90 -1.59 -2.97
N PHE A 169 8.17 -1.82 -2.63
CA PHE A 169 8.83 -3.10 -2.89
C PHE A 169 8.26 -4.24 -2.03
N PHE A 170 7.86 -3.97 -0.79
CA PHE A 170 7.19 -4.97 0.05
C PHE A 170 5.85 -5.44 -0.54
N TYR A 171 5.02 -4.53 -1.03
CA TYR A 171 3.79 -4.90 -1.72
C TYR A 171 4.05 -5.62 -3.05
N LEU A 172 5.08 -5.21 -3.80
CA LEU A 172 5.48 -5.89 -5.01
C LEU A 172 5.95 -7.33 -4.73
N PHE A 173 6.73 -7.52 -3.67
CA PHE A 173 7.16 -8.85 -3.20
C PHE A 173 5.96 -9.73 -2.85
N ALA A 174 4.99 -9.21 -2.08
CA ALA A 174 3.78 -9.93 -1.73
C ALA A 174 2.95 -10.32 -2.98
N LEU A 175 2.78 -9.40 -3.92
CA LEU A 175 2.04 -9.65 -5.16
C LEU A 175 2.71 -10.74 -6.03
N LEU A 176 4.02 -10.64 -6.22
CA LEU A 176 4.79 -11.62 -6.98
C LEU A 176 4.78 -13.00 -6.32
N GLY A 177 4.92 -13.05 -4.99
CA GLY A 177 4.90 -14.31 -4.26
C GLY A 177 3.53 -14.97 -4.28
N ILE A 178 2.42 -14.20 -4.24
CA ILE A 178 1.08 -14.76 -4.42
C ILE A 178 0.97 -15.44 -5.78
N LYS A 179 1.49 -14.81 -6.84
CA LYS A 179 1.52 -15.40 -8.19
C LYS A 179 2.39 -16.66 -8.26
N TYR A 180 3.52 -16.67 -7.57
CA TYR A 180 4.45 -17.81 -7.53
C TYR A 180 3.84 -19.01 -6.79
N PHE A 181 3.41 -18.84 -5.55
CA PHE A 181 2.98 -19.94 -4.69
C PHE A 181 1.55 -20.44 -4.95
N TYR A 182 0.69 -19.63 -5.59
CA TYR A 182 -0.70 -19.99 -5.86
C TYR A 182 -1.01 -20.15 -7.35
N ARG A 183 0.02 -20.37 -8.19
CA ARG A 183 -0.14 -20.75 -9.59
C ARG A 183 -0.93 -22.07 -9.69
N LYS A 184 -1.87 -22.18 -10.64
CA LYS A 184 -2.78 -23.33 -10.76
C LYS A 184 -2.00 -24.65 -10.95
N PRO A 185 -2.44 -25.77 -10.34
CA PRO A 185 -1.80 -27.07 -10.49
C PRO A 185 -1.80 -27.63 -11.94
N SER A 186 -2.61 -27.08 -12.85
CA SER A 186 -2.64 -27.49 -14.26
C SER A 186 -1.35 -27.16 -15.04
N GLU A 187 -0.47 -26.31 -14.52
CA GLU A 187 0.81 -25.93 -15.16
C GLU A 187 2.03 -26.61 -14.50
N MET A 188 1.81 -27.40 -13.45
CA MET A 188 2.86 -28.15 -12.75
C MET A 188 3.06 -29.56 -13.35
N SER A 189 2.09 -30.03 -14.14
CA SER A 189 2.12 -31.30 -14.88
C SER A 189 3.05 -31.30 -16.10
N GLU A 190 3.58 -30.15 -16.51
CA GLU A 190 4.46 -30.03 -17.69
C GLU A 190 5.96 -29.97 -17.33
N ARG A 191 6.32 -30.12 -16.04
CA ARG A 191 7.71 -30.43 -15.67
C ARG A 191 7.84 -31.95 -15.52
N PRO A 192 8.52 -32.65 -16.44
CA PRO A 192 8.88 -34.03 -16.21
C PRO A 192 9.94 -34.04 -15.10
N GLY A 193 9.56 -34.40 -13.88
CA GLY A 193 10.54 -34.65 -12.80
C GLY A 193 10.11 -34.46 -11.36
N GLU A 194 8.96 -33.84 -11.05
CA GLU A 194 8.48 -33.76 -9.66
C GLU A 194 7.27 -34.67 -9.45
N THR A 195 7.55 -35.93 -9.12
CA THR A 195 6.56 -36.85 -8.58
C THR A 195 6.01 -36.28 -7.28
N LEU A 196 4.70 -36.00 -7.26
CA LEU A 196 3.94 -35.77 -6.04
C LEU A 196 4.14 -36.98 -5.11
N PRO A 197 4.46 -36.80 -3.81
CA PRO A 197 4.38 -37.90 -2.86
C PRO A 197 2.92 -38.34 -2.77
N ASP A 198 2.71 -39.64 -2.98
CA ASP A 198 1.42 -40.30 -2.89
C ASP A 198 0.69 -39.88 -1.62
N ARG A 199 -0.53 -39.36 -1.77
CA ARG A 199 -1.46 -39.34 -0.64
C ARG A 199 -1.78 -40.79 -0.33
N PRO A 200 -1.61 -41.26 0.92
CA PRO A 200 -2.19 -42.53 1.29
C PRO A 200 -3.71 -42.42 1.13
N MET A 201 -4.26 -43.28 0.28
CA MET A 201 -5.67 -43.61 0.25
C MET A 201 -5.92 -44.65 1.35
N GLY A 202 -6.84 -44.34 2.27
CA GLY A 202 -7.27 -45.21 3.38
C GLY A 202 -7.18 -44.46 4.71
N GLU A 203 -8.24 -44.34 5.53
CA GLU A 203 -9.57 -44.97 5.58
C GLU A 203 -10.61 -43.94 6.07
#